data_AF-A0A378ADL4-F1
#
_entry.id   AF-A0A378ADL4-F1
#
_cell.length_a   1.000
_cell.length_b   1.000
_cell.length_c   1.000
_cell.angle_alpha   90.00
_cell.angle_beta   90.00
_cell.angle_gamma   90.00
#
_symmetry.space_group_name_H-M   'P 1'
#
loop_
_entity.id
_entity.type
_entity.pdbx_description
1 polymer ?
#
loop_
_entity_poly.entity_id
_entity_poly.type
_entity_poly.pdbx_seq_one_letter_code
_entity_poly.pdbx_strand_id
1 'polypeptide(L)'
;MGAKPASSLQKGAVSPAAAAIPAAQVQTARAAPTIVRPGWDNVPAPAEPTYRSNVNVKHTFDNFVEGKSNQLARAAARQVADNPGGAYNPLFLYGGTGSG
;
A
#
# COMPACT_ATOMS: atom_id res chain seq x y z
N MET A 1 -62.73 -24.06 -20.75
CA MET A 1 -62.56 -22.60 -20.93
C MET A 1 -61.89 -22.04 -19.68
N GLY A 2 -60.59 -21.80 -19.71
CA GLY A 2 -59.80 -21.39 -18.54
C GLY A 2 -59.08 -20.08 -18.82
N ALA A 3 -59.47 -19.02 -18.11
CA ALA A 3 -58.85 -17.72 -18.19
C ALA A 3 -58.01 -17.48 -16.93
N LYS A 4 -56.69 -17.28 -17.13
CA LYS A 4 -55.76 -16.42 -16.36
C LYS A 4 -54.33 -16.65 -16.89
N PRO A 5 -53.71 -15.68 -17.57
CA PRO A 5 -52.27 -15.74 -17.83
C PRO A 5 -51.50 -15.27 -16.57
N ALA A 6 -50.69 -16.17 -16.03
CA ALA A 6 -49.79 -15.91 -14.92
C ALA A 6 -48.62 -15.02 -15.38
N SER A 7 -48.46 -13.89 -14.69
CA SER A 7 -47.35 -12.94 -14.90
C SER A 7 -46.03 -13.56 -14.44
N SER A 8 -45.05 -13.53 -15.35
CA SER A 8 -43.72 -14.10 -15.21
C SER A 8 -42.86 -13.37 -14.17
N LEU A 9 -42.28 -14.13 -13.27
CA LEU A 9 -41.32 -13.74 -12.25
C LEU A 9 -40.04 -13.15 -12.85
N GLN A 10 -39.73 -11.90 -12.54
CA GLN A 10 -38.39 -11.33 -12.70
C GLN A 10 -37.79 -11.13 -11.30
N LYS A 11 -36.97 -12.10 -10.88
CA LYS A 11 -36.25 -12.10 -9.61
C LYS A 11 -34.82 -11.61 -9.89
N GLY A 12 -34.56 -10.36 -9.55
CA GLY A 12 -33.20 -9.81 -9.52
C GLY A 12 -32.39 -10.49 -8.42
N ALA A 13 -31.44 -11.32 -8.82
CA ALA A 13 -30.41 -11.87 -7.94
C ALA A 13 -29.09 -11.18 -8.29
N VAL A 14 -28.66 -10.33 -7.35
CA VAL A 14 -27.30 -9.79 -7.29
C VAL A 14 -26.32 -10.93 -7.00
N SER A 15 -25.29 -11.05 -7.83
CA SER A 15 -24.07 -11.83 -7.58
C SER A 15 -22.99 -11.35 -8.54
N PRO A 16 -21.81 -10.92 -8.05
CA PRO A 16 -20.59 -10.98 -8.84
C PRO A 16 -19.70 -12.06 -8.23
N ALA A 17 -19.68 -13.24 -8.85
CA ALA A 17 -18.74 -14.30 -8.51
C ALA A 17 -18.06 -14.82 -9.77
N ALA A 18 -16.73 -14.77 -9.72
CA ALA A 18 -15.76 -15.67 -10.32
C ALA A 18 -15.34 -15.51 -11.80
N ALA A 19 -14.00 -15.46 -11.92
CA ALA A 19 -13.17 -16.06 -12.97
C ALA A 19 -13.01 -15.32 -14.31
N ALA A 20 -11.84 -14.66 -14.49
CA ALA A 20 -10.76 -15.20 -15.31
C ALA A 20 -9.68 -14.13 -15.55
N ILE A 21 -8.42 -14.50 -15.31
CA ILE A 21 -7.23 -13.75 -15.73
C ILE A 21 -7.10 -13.91 -17.26
N PRO A 22 -6.75 -12.84 -17.99
CA PRO A 22 -5.82 -13.04 -19.09
C PRO A 22 -4.54 -12.24 -18.84
N ALA A 23 -3.43 -12.99 -18.85
CA ALA A 23 -2.09 -12.48 -18.92
C ALA A 23 -1.92 -11.65 -20.21
N ALA A 24 -1.53 -10.39 -20.05
CA ALA A 24 -0.96 -9.60 -21.13
C ALA A 24 0.34 -8.98 -20.62
N GLN A 25 1.40 -9.77 -20.77
CA GLN A 25 2.80 -9.38 -20.59
C GLN A 25 3.19 -8.43 -21.72
N VAL A 26 3.60 -7.20 -21.39
CA VAL A 26 4.52 -6.42 -22.24
C VAL A 26 5.52 -5.71 -21.34
N GLN A 27 6.48 -6.47 -20.82
CA GLN A 27 7.73 -5.89 -20.33
C GLN A 27 8.67 -5.77 -21.54
N THR A 28 8.62 -4.63 -22.23
CA THR A 28 9.71 -4.23 -23.12
C THR A 28 10.89 -3.89 -22.22
N ALA A 29 11.81 -4.83 -22.08
CA ALA A 29 13.10 -4.60 -21.45
C ALA A 29 13.86 -3.52 -22.25
N ARG A 30 13.92 -2.31 -21.72
CA ARG A 30 14.81 -1.27 -22.25
C ARG A 30 16.22 -1.59 -21.74
N ALA A 31 17.04 -2.18 -22.61
CA ALA A 31 18.47 -2.35 -22.36
C ALA A 31 19.07 -0.97 -22.03
N ALA A 32 19.53 -0.81 -20.79
CA ALA A 32 20.28 0.36 -20.37
C ALA A 32 21.69 0.28 -20.95
N PRO A 33 22.23 1.34 -21.57
CA PRO A 33 23.62 1.33 -22.01
C PRO A 33 24.53 1.35 -20.76
N THR A 34 25.38 0.32 -20.62
CA THR A 34 26.46 0.32 -19.63
C THR A 34 27.51 1.35 -20.05
N ILE A 35 27.33 2.59 -19.57
CA ILE A 35 28.36 3.61 -19.59
C ILE A 35 29.25 3.32 -18.38
N VAL A 36 30.42 2.73 -18.60
CA VAL A 36 31.47 2.65 -17.57
C VAL A 36 32.06 4.05 -17.44
N ARG A 37 31.58 4.80 -16.45
CA ARG A 37 32.10 6.14 -16.13
C ARG A 37 33.35 5.94 -15.28
N PRO A 38 34.51 6.54 -15.63
CA PRO A 38 35.60 6.64 -14.67
C PRO A 38 35.22 7.77 -13.71
N GLY A 39 34.46 7.46 -12.65
CA GLY A 39 34.03 8.48 -11.71
C GLY A 39 33.42 7.90 -10.44
N TRP A 40 34.09 8.09 -9.31
CA TRP A 40 33.62 7.82 -7.93
C TRP A 40 33.04 6.42 -7.61
N ASP A 41 32.95 5.50 -8.56
CA ASP A 41 32.39 4.14 -8.39
C ASP A 41 33.29 3.21 -7.54
N ASN A 42 34.48 3.67 -7.13
CA ASN A 42 35.39 2.96 -6.23
C ASN A 42 35.71 3.78 -4.97
N VAL A 43 34.70 4.43 -4.40
CA VAL A 43 34.76 4.91 -3.02
C VAL A 43 34.04 3.84 -2.19
N PRO A 44 34.74 3.11 -1.29
CA PRO A 44 34.05 2.27 -0.33
C PRO A 44 33.03 3.16 0.39
N ALA A 45 31.74 2.81 0.29
CA ALA A 45 30.71 3.49 1.05
C ALA A 45 31.18 3.54 2.52
N PRO A 46 31.17 4.71 3.18
CA PRO A 46 31.53 4.80 4.58
C PRO A 46 30.78 3.71 5.34
N ALA A 47 31.52 2.89 6.10
CA ALA A 47 31.00 1.68 6.77
C ALA A 47 29.87 1.97 7.77
N GLU A 48 29.60 3.24 8.03
CA GLU A 48 28.50 3.72 8.85
C GLU A 48 27.80 4.84 8.08
N PRO A 49 26.48 4.78 7.86
CA PRO A 49 25.77 5.96 7.40
C PRO A 49 25.94 7.04 8.47
N THR A 50 26.74 8.07 8.18
CA THR A 50 26.80 9.34 8.93
C THR A 50 25.49 10.14 8.80
N TYR A 51 24.37 9.47 8.49
CA TYR A 51 23.05 10.04 8.47
C TYR A 51 22.39 9.83 9.84
N ARG A 52 22.44 10.87 10.67
CA ARG A 52 21.66 10.93 11.92
C ARG A 52 20.23 11.31 11.56
N SER A 53 19.36 10.31 11.40
CA SER A 53 17.91 10.54 11.35
C SER A 53 17.46 11.15 12.68
N ASN A 54 16.81 12.32 12.68
CA ASN A 54 16.29 13.00 13.87
C ASN A 54 15.03 12.31 14.46
N VAL A 55 15.00 10.98 14.41
CA VAL A 55 13.91 10.13 14.87
C VAL A 55 14.22 9.67 16.28
N ASN A 56 13.24 9.83 17.19
CA ASN A 56 13.37 9.32 18.54
C ASN A 56 13.18 7.79 18.54
N VAL A 57 14.20 7.05 18.98
CA VAL A 57 14.17 5.57 19.06
C VAL A 57 13.08 5.02 19.98
N LYS A 58 12.50 5.86 20.85
CA LYS A 58 11.38 5.46 21.71
C LYS A 58 10.05 5.36 20.96
N HIS A 59 9.92 6.05 19.82
CA HIS A 59 8.67 6.13 19.06
C HIS A 59 8.61 4.96 18.05
N THR A 60 8.32 3.77 18.56
CA THR A 60 8.13 2.55 17.76
C THR A 60 6.66 2.13 17.77
N PHE A 61 6.26 1.33 16.77
CA PHE A 61 4.90 0.80 16.71
C PHE A 61 4.57 -0.13 17.89
N ASP A 62 5.58 -0.81 18.45
CA ASP A 62 5.43 -1.72 19.59
C ASP A 62 5.10 -0.99 20.89
N ASN A 63 5.67 0.21 21.09
CA ASN A 63 5.42 1.04 22.27
C ASN A 63 4.13 1.88 22.15
N PHE A 64 3.48 1.86 20.99
CA PHE A 64 2.25 2.61 20.75
C PHE A 64 1.03 1.79 21.16
N VAL A 65 0.32 2.26 22.20
CA VAL A 65 -0.88 1.59 22.73
C VAL A 65 -2.04 1.79 21.76
N GLU A 66 -2.57 0.69 21.22
CA GLU A 66 -3.73 0.70 20.34
C GLU A 66 -5.05 0.72 21.12
N GLY A 67 -6.04 1.42 20.57
CA GLY A 67 -7.43 1.42 20.97
C GLY A 67 -8.33 1.76 19.79
N LYS A 68 -9.66 1.69 19.98
CA LYS A 68 -10.65 1.89 18.90
C LYS A 68 -10.50 3.22 18.15
N SER A 69 -10.03 4.27 18.83
CA SER A 69 -9.86 5.62 18.28
C SER A 69 -8.64 5.74 17.34
N ASN A 70 -7.56 5.00 17.62
CA ASN A 70 -6.28 5.15 16.91
C ASN A 70 -5.93 3.93 16.03
N GLN A 71 -6.72 2.85 16.09
CA GLN A 71 -6.51 1.61 15.34
C GLN A 71 -6.34 1.86 13.83
N LEU A 72 -7.22 2.68 13.24
CA LEU A 72 -7.16 2.99 11.81
C LEU A 72 -5.87 3.73 11.44
N ALA A 73 -5.50 4.75 12.22
CA ALA A 73 -4.29 5.53 12.02
C ALA A 73 -3.02 4.67 12.15
N ARG A 74 -2.96 3.81 13.18
CA ARG A 74 -1.85 2.88 13.41
C ARG A 74 -1.70 1.88 12.27
N ALA A 75 -2.81 1.29 11.81
CA ALA A 75 -2.80 0.32 10.72
C ALA A 75 -2.35 0.98 9.40
N ALA A 76 -2.84 2.18 9.08
CA ALA A 76 -2.42 2.92 7.89
C ALA A 76 -0.93 3.28 7.95
N ALA A 77 -0.45 3.81 9.09
CA ALA A 77 0.96 4.11 9.29
C ALA A 77 1.84 2.87 9.16
N ARG A 78 1.38 1.72 9.68
CA ARG A 78 2.10 0.46 9.55
C ARG A 78 2.19 -0.01 8.10
N GLN A 79 1.10 0.05 7.35
CA GLN A 79 1.07 -0.33 5.94
C GLN A 79 2.05 0.49 5.10
N VAL A 80 2.15 1.80 5.37
CA VAL A 80 3.10 2.70 4.68
C VAL A 80 4.54 2.41 5.09
N ALA A 81 4.78 2.06 6.36
CA ALA A 81 6.10 1.68 6.85
C ALA A 81 6.57 0.34 6.25
N ASP A 82 5.68 -0.65 6.12
CA ASP A 82 6.00 -1.96 5.57
C ASP A 82 6.13 -1.93 4.03
N ASN A 83 5.39 -1.06 3.33
CA ASN A 83 5.44 -0.89 1.88
C ASN A 83 5.53 0.59 1.47
N PRO A 84 6.71 1.22 1.62
CA PRO A 84 6.87 2.64 1.34
C PRO A 84 6.66 2.94 -0.15
N GLY A 85 5.83 3.94 -0.45
CA GLY A 85 5.55 4.39 -1.82
C GLY A 85 4.52 3.57 -2.60
N GLY A 86 4.02 2.45 -2.04
CA GLY A 86 2.98 1.63 -2.67
C GLY A 86 1.56 2.12 -2.37
N ALA A 87 1.18 2.10 -1.10
CA ALA A 87 -0.14 2.51 -0.64
C ALA A 87 -0.06 3.80 0.19
N TYR A 88 -1.11 4.63 0.12
CA TYR A 88 -1.28 5.85 0.94
C TYR A 88 -0.10 6.82 0.90
N ASN A 89 0.25 7.31 -0.30
CA ASN A 89 1.22 8.38 -0.49
C ASN A 89 0.53 9.63 -1.10
N PRO A 90 0.43 10.76 -0.37
CA PRO A 90 0.92 10.96 0.99
C PRO A 90 -0.02 10.36 2.05
N LEU A 91 0.56 9.91 3.17
CA LEU A 91 -0.20 9.55 4.37
C LEU A 91 -0.40 10.82 5.21
N PHE A 92 -1.66 11.13 5.52
CA PHE A 92 -2.01 12.26 6.37
C PHE A 92 -2.78 11.77 7.60
N LEU A 93 -2.32 12.18 8.79
CA LEU A 93 -2.91 11.84 10.09
C LEU A 93 -3.40 13.13 10.76
N TYR A 94 -4.63 13.12 11.27
CA TYR A 94 -5.21 14.25 12.00
C TYR A 94 -5.88 13.79 13.30
N GLY A 95 -5.89 14.64 14.31
CA GLY A 95 -6.49 14.36 15.61
C GLY A 95 -6.38 15.54 16.57
N GLY A 96 -7.02 15.44 17.73
CA GLY A 96 -6.85 16.39 18.82
C GLY A 96 -5.49 16.22 19.52
N THR A 97 -5.22 17.04 20.54
CA THR A 97 -4.01 16.90 21.36
C THR A 97 -3.96 15.53 22.03
N GLY A 98 -2.77 14.89 22.05
CA GLY A 98 -2.59 13.59 22.69
C GLY A 98 -3.25 12.40 21.97
N SER A 99 -3.61 12.54 20.69
CA SER A 99 -4.15 11.44 19.88
C SER A 99 -3.07 10.55 19.23
N GLY A 100 -1.81 10.82 19.56
CA GLY A 100 -0.60 10.16 19.07
C GLY A 100 0.63 10.73 19.76
#